data_AF-A0AAF0D2A9-F1
#
_entry.id   AF-A0AAF0D2A9-F1
#
_cell.length_a   1.000
_cell.length_b   1.000
_cell.length_c   1.000
_cell.angle_alpha   90.00
_cell.angle_beta   90.00
_cell.angle_gamma   90.00
#
_symmetry.space_group_name_H-M   'P 1'
#
loop_
_entity.id
_entity.type
_entity.pdbx_description
1 polymer ?
#
loop_
_entity_poly.entity_id
_entity_poly.type
_entity_poly.pdbx_seq_one_letter_code
_entity_poly.pdbx_strand_id
1 'polypeptide(L)'
;MLKTSFHSIIETTIKDYFDKKNVWSEFLEPPVIFNMDQANLAREIFRRYVSKIIPETIIEDLEYLLLYKLSDKSLREKLLKEWCDKKNSDVEDATKITYEFDDGSCYRSVYDLILYDKITNGLFLPTILENLKKLEKYNYTLNLKDACHYIRLHSLLTYTLELDSTDIKIIELLSKDPLISNNEAASRLGLSRNTFANRLLRLQKRGCIFFNGRINLEKLGLKILTIMTDQQLPKLPYMRIVQELRGGSTVYLYSFNVPEGFLVEFIDLIKPYIRNAEYWIDEGPGRHSLSIRNSYDTVNKRWAFNWENWALWVRKVLAESWHTLYVSGDVEESILEEKSGSVKLDYDILDLELLNQLSYDFKQPIRDISLKLGVSPTTIYDRKTRLISSGVIKPTLFVENIGLDEHVFIKIKGSEKIINSVESGLLDLPSVYIFRVRNLRGEKALNAYLFLPKGSLVMVDYTLKNYLEDIGEEVDFKLFYRLKQNYLSQGLPFTFENGYLYKEDFKKWVFPQKTIIKIFKGGS
;
A
#
# COMPACT_ATOMS: atom_id res chain seq x y z
N MET A 1 10.84 34.35 36.95
CA MET A 1 11.31 34.87 35.65
C MET A 1 11.49 33.76 34.60
N LEU A 2 12.19 32.65 34.86
CA LEU A 2 12.37 31.55 33.88
C LEU A 2 11.06 30.85 33.43
N LYS A 3 10.07 30.66 34.33
CA LYS A 3 8.75 30.11 33.95
C LYS A 3 7.97 31.03 33.00
N THR A 4 8.08 32.35 33.16
CA THR A 4 7.36 33.34 32.36
C THR A 4 7.96 33.47 30.96
N SER A 5 9.29 33.43 30.84
CA SER A 5 9.95 33.40 29.52
C SER A 5 9.70 32.08 28.79
N PHE A 6 9.70 30.95 29.50
CA PHE A 6 9.44 29.65 28.89
C PHE A 6 7.97 29.45 28.50
N HIS A 7 7.02 29.93 29.30
CA HIS A 7 5.59 29.98 28.93
C HIS A 7 5.38 30.86 27.71
N SER A 8 5.97 32.06 27.67
CA SER A 8 5.93 32.93 26.50
C SER A 8 6.61 32.31 25.28
N ILE A 9 7.71 31.56 25.44
CA ILE A 9 8.39 30.88 24.33
C ILE A 9 7.55 29.71 23.83
N ILE A 10 6.99 28.86 24.69
CA ILE A 10 6.11 27.77 24.25
C ILE A 10 4.84 28.33 23.66
N GLU A 11 4.22 29.31 24.29
CA GLU A 11 3.00 29.95 23.79
C GLU A 11 3.30 30.66 22.47
N THR A 12 4.43 31.36 22.31
CA THR A 12 4.85 31.94 21.03
C THR A 12 5.23 30.86 20.03
N THR A 13 5.86 29.75 20.43
CA THR A 13 6.24 28.65 19.53
C THR A 13 5.01 27.91 19.05
N ILE A 14 4.05 27.63 19.93
CA ILE A 14 2.77 26.99 19.64
C ILE A 14 1.87 27.97 18.88
N LYS A 15 1.86 29.25 19.22
CA LYS A 15 1.09 30.28 18.52
C LYS A 15 1.69 30.62 17.15
N ASP A 16 3.00 30.78 17.00
CA ASP A 16 3.69 30.89 15.71
C ASP A 16 3.50 29.60 14.90
N TYR A 17 3.47 28.43 15.55
CA TYR A 17 3.11 27.16 14.94
C TYR A 17 1.66 27.15 14.42
N PHE A 18 0.74 27.86 15.07
CA PHE A 18 -0.64 28.03 14.62
C PHE A 18 -0.86 29.21 13.64
N ASP A 19 0.01 30.24 13.65
CA ASP A 19 -0.20 31.51 12.95
C ASP A 19 0.73 31.72 11.72
N LYS A 20 1.86 30.99 11.58
CA LYS A 20 2.80 31.18 10.44
C LYS A 20 3.04 29.92 9.61
N LYS A 21 2.75 30.03 8.31
CA LYS A 21 3.29 29.13 7.27
C LYS A 21 4.81 29.39 7.16
N ASN A 22 5.65 28.34 7.30
CA ASN A 22 7.09 28.28 6.97
C ASN A 22 8.18 28.34 8.07
N VAL A 23 7.92 28.16 9.37
CA VAL A 23 9.02 28.30 10.39
C VAL A 23 9.87 27.02 10.64
N TRP A 24 9.60 25.89 9.98
CA TRP A 24 10.26 24.62 10.34
C TRP A 24 11.59 24.31 9.65
N SER A 25 12.00 25.00 8.58
CA SER A 25 13.28 24.69 7.91
C SER A 25 14.51 25.00 8.76
N GLU A 26 14.38 25.80 9.81
CA GLU A 26 15.49 26.24 10.68
C GLU A 26 15.62 25.41 11.98
N PHE A 27 14.65 24.55 12.31
CA PHE A 27 14.61 23.77 13.57
C PHE A 27 15.09 22.30 13.42
N LEU A 28 15.95 22.02 12.44
CA LEU A 28 16.67 20.73 12.35
C LEU A 28 17.90 20.65 13.29
N GLU A 29 18.10 21.66 14.14
CA GLU A 29 19.09 21.66 15.22
C GLU A 29 18.56 20.96 16.50
N PRO A 30 19.45 20.45 17.39
CA PRO A 30 19.09 19.41 18.35
C PRO A 30 17.97 19.81 19.32
N PRO A 31 17.21 18.84 19.83
CA PRO A 31 16.07 19.08 20.71
C PRO A 31 16.50 19.94 21.90
N VAL A 32 15.73 20.99 22.18
CA VAL A 32 15.83 21.74 23.44
C VAL A 32 15.62 20.73 24.56
N ILE A 33 16.56 20.62 25.50
CA ILE A 33 16.46 19.68 26.62
C ILE A 33 15.18 20.02 27.40
N PHE A 34 14.17 19.17 27.23
CA PHE A 34 12.84 19.30 27.85
C PHE A 34 12.83 18.46 29.12
N ASN A 35 12.37 19.01 30.24
CA ASN A 35 12.09 18.24 31.46
C ASN A 35 10.58 17.96 31.60
N MET A 36 10.19 17.17 32.61
CA MET A 36 8.78 16.78 32.82
C MET A 36 7.86 17.97 33.12
N ASP A 37 8.35 19.01 33.81
CA ASP A 37 7.55 20.21 34.10
C ASP A 37 7.21 20.97 32.82
N GLN A 38 8.18 21.05 31.91
CA GLN A 38 8.01 21.66 30.60
C GLN A 38 7.06 20.84 29.72
N ALA A 39 7.15 19.51 29.78
CA ALA A 39 6.22 18.61 29.10
C ALA A 39 4.78 18.84 29.57
N ASN A 40 4.53 18.88 30.88
CA ASN A 40 3.20 19.15 31.44
C ASN A 40 2.64 20.51 31.01
N LEU A 41 3.49 21.54 30.96
CA LEU A 41 3.07 22.84 30.45
C LEU A 41 2.71 22.80 28.96
N ALA A 42 3.49 22.09 28.14
CA ALA A 42 3.19 21.93 26.71
C ALA A 42 1.85 21.21 26.48
N ARG A 43 1.53 20.19 27.30
CA ARG A 43 0.22 19.50 27.28
C ARG A 43 -0.93 20.46 27.56
N GLU A 44 -0.80 21.25 28.62
CA GLU A 44 -1.83 22.22 29.02
C GLU A 44 -2.10 23.23 27.90
N ILE A 45 -1.04 23.78 27.30
CA ILE A 45 -1.17 24.74 26.21
C ILE A 45 -1.79 24.05 24.99
N PHE A 46 -1.30 22.88 24.57
CA PHE A 46 -1.84 22.12 23.44
C PHE A 46 -3.35 21.87 23.56
N ARG A 47 -3.81 21.44 24.74
CA ARG A 47 -5.22 21.16 25.02
C ARG A 47 -6.14 22.39 24.91
N ARG A 48 -5.60 23.61 25.01
CA ARG A 48 -6.37 24.85 24.78
C ARG A 48 -6.63 25.12 23.30
N TYR A 49 -5.76 24.62 22.42
CA TYR A 49 -5.81 24.90 20.98
C TYR A 49 -6.32 23.73 20.14
N VAL A 50 -6.16 22.49 20.61
CA VAL A 50 -6.66 21.31 19.91
C VAL A 50 -8.19 21.34 19.83
N SER A 51 -8.72 20.96 18.68
CA SER A 51 -10.16 20.94 18.47
C SER A 51 -10.84 19.94 19.40
N LYS A 52 -11.98 20.36 19.97
CA LYS A 52 -12.80 19.51 20.85
C LYS A 52 -13.79 18.62 20.09
N ILE A 53 -13.78 18.67 18.76
CA ILE A 53 -14.64 17.83 17.92
C ILE A 53 -14.15 16.39 17.81
N ILE A 54 -12.92 16.11 18.24
CA ILE A 54 -12.35 14.75 18.25
C ILE A 54 -12.40 14.13 19.64
N PRO A 55 -12.41 12.79 19.75
CA PRO A 55 -12.42 12.13 21.04
C PRO A 55 -11.14 12.37 21.85
N GLU A 56 -11.27 12.32 23.17
CA GLU A 56 -10.16 12.50 24.12
C GLU A 56 -8.98 11.56 23.82
N THR A 57 -9.23 10.31 23.43
CA THR A 57 -8.19 9.36 23.02
C THR A 57 -7.29 9.90 21.90
N ILE A 58 -7.87 10.59 20.93
CA ILE A 58 -7.13 11.15 19.79
C ILE A 58 -6.38 12.42 20.20
N ILE A 59 -6.98 13.23 21.08
CA ILE A 59 -6.32 14.40 21.66
C ILE A 59 -5.06 13.96 22.41
N GLU A 60 -5.15 12.91 23.23
CA GLU A 60 -4.00 12.32 23.92
C GLU A 60 -2.92 11.86 22.94
N ASP A 61 -3.26 11.12 21.88
CA ASP A 61 -2.24 10.66 20.93
C ASP A 61 -1.54 11.84 20.21
N LEU A 62 -2.28 12.88 19.83
CA LEU A 62 -1.69 14.09 19.22
C LEU A 62 -0.82 14.87 20.22
N GLU A 63 -1.21 14.89 21.49
CA GLU A 63 -0.43 15.48 22.59
C GLU A 63 0.90 14.75 22.76
N TYR A 64 0.90 13.41 22.75
CA TYR A 64 2.14 12.64 22.81
C TYR A 64 3.00 12.81 21.56
N LEU A 65 2.42 12.95 20.37
CA LEU A 65 3.18 13.29 19.16
C LEU A 65 3.88 14.65 19.32
N LEU A 66 3.19 15.67 19.85
CA LEU A 66 3.80 16.97 20.13
C LEU A 66 4.99 16.83 21.08
N LEU A 67 4.80 16.14 22.19
CA LEU A 67 5.88 15.92 23.17
C LEU A 67 7.04 15.14 22.57
N TYR A 68 6.77 14.09 21.78
CA TYR A 68 7.79 13.33 21.07
C TYR A 68 8.67 14.23 20.20
N LYS A 69 8.06 15.16 19.46
CA LYS A 69 8.78 16.12 18.61
C LYS A 69 9.66 17.08 19.43
N LEU A 70 9.17 17.55 20.57
CA LEU A 70 9.88 18.50 21.45
C LEU A 70 10.98 17.85 22.29
N SER A 71 10.96 16.53 22.41
CA SER A 71 11.80 15.77 23.34
C SER A 71 13.12 15.31 22.72
N ASP A 72 14.14 15.14 23.56
CA ASP A 72 15.35 14.39 23.22
C ASP A 72 15.10 12.87 23.17
N LYS A 73 16.14 12.10 22.80
CA LYS A 73 16.01 10.64 22.69
C LYS A 73 15.60 9.98 24.01
N SER A 74 16.18 10.39 25.13
CA SER A 74 15.92 9.78 26.44
C SER A 74 14.49 10.06 26.90
N LEU A 75 14.03 11.30 26.75
CA LEU A 75 12.67 11.68 27.08
C LEU A 75 11.65 11.05 26.13
N ARG A 76 11.94 10.89 24.83
CA ARG A 76 11.07 10.16 23.88
C ARG A 76 10.82 8.71 24.34
N GLU A 77 11.88 8.00 24.72
CA GLU A 77 11.77 6.62 25.23
C GLU A 77 10.91 6.57 26.51
N LYS A 78 11.10 7.53 27.42
CA LYS A 78 10.29 7.66 28.64
C LYS A 78 8.83 7.96 28.35
N LEU A 79 8.54 8.91 27.45
CA LEU A 79 7.18 9.29 27.07
C LEU A 79 6.42 8.15 26.38
N LEU A 80 7.10 7.40 25.49
CA LEU A 80 6.49 6.23 24.87
C LEU A 80 6.17 5.16 25.91
N LYS A 81 7.07 4.92 26.87
CA LYS A 81 6.82 4.01 27.98
C LYS A 81 5.64 4.46 28.85
N GLU A 82 5.60 5.74 29.26
CA GLU A 82 4.49 6.34 30.02
C GLU A 82 3.15 6.18 29.30
N TRP A 83 3.14 6.40 27.98
CA TRP A 83 1.96 6.22 27.15
C TRP A 83 1.48 4.75 27.14
N CYS A 84 2.40 3.79 27.02
CA CYS A 84 2.07 2.36 27.07
C CYS A 84 1.52 1.93 28.42
N ASP A 85 2.20 2.32 29.50
CA ASP A 85 1.81 2.02 30.87
C ASP A 85 0.38 2.56 31.14
N LYS A 86 0.07 3.78 30.66
CA LYS A 86 -1.26 4.40 30.82
C LYS A 86 -2.38 3.64 30.09
N LYS A 87 -2.09 2.97 28.97
CA LYS A 87 -3.10 2.22 28.22
C LYS A 87 -3.36 0.83 28.80
N ASN A 88 -2.80 0.50 29.98
CA ASN A 88 -2.96 -0.78 30.68
C ASN A 88 -2.70 -1.98 29.76
N SER A 89 -1.79 -1.82 28.80
CA SER A 89 -1.43 -2.91 27.93
C SER A 89 -0.35 -3.73 28.64
N ASP A 90 -0.65 -4.95 29.07
CA ASP A 90 0.36 -5.98 29.44
C ASP A 90 1.24 -6.40 28.24
N VAL A 91 1.27 -5.57 27.21
CA VAL A 91 1.87 -5.81 25.92
C VAL A 91 3.30 -5.29 26.00
N GLU A 92 4.26 -6.21 26.04
CA GLU A 92 5.70 -5.90 26.01
C GLU A 92 6.13 -5.07 24.78
N ASP A 93 5.27 -5.01 23.76
CA ASP A 93 5.48 -4.30 22.51
C ASP A 93 4.36 -3.28 22.25
N ALA A 94 4.65 -2.04 22.64
CA ALA A 94 3.87 -0.84 22.40
C ALA A 94 3.28 -0.70 20.98
N THR A 95 3.94 -1.27 19.96
CA THR A 95 3.47 -1.23 18.58
C THR A 95 2.21 -2.07 18.32
N LYS A 96 1.81 -2.92 19.30
CA LYS A 96 0.61 -3.76 19.24
C LYS A 96 -0.59 -3.14 19.95
N ILE A 97 -0.49 -1.90 20.46
CA ILE A 97 -1.67 -1.16 20.94
C ILE A 97 -2.45 -0.65 19.72
N THR A 98 -3.34 -1.51 19.24
CA THR A 98 -4.22 -1.29 18.09
C THR A 98 -5.67 -1.18 18.55
N TYR A 99 -6.35 -0.13 18.10
CA TYR A 99 -7.80 -0.08 18.13
C TYR A 99 -8.33 -0.79 16.89
N GLU A 100 -8.94 -1.96 17.04
CA GLU A 100 -9.62 -2.67 15.97
C GLU A 100 -11.10 -2.28 15.94
N PHE A 101 -11.63 -2.01 14.76
CA PHE A 101 -13.03 -1.67 14.53
C PHE A 101 -13.77 -2.83 13.84
N ASP A 102 -15.09 -2.84 13.91
CA ASP A 102 -15.94 -3.92 13.36
C ASP A 102 -15.76 -4.17 11.85
N ASP A 103 -15.25 -3.19 11.11
CA ASP A 103 -14.94 -3.31 9.68
C ASP A 103 -13.53 -3.87 9.40
N GLY A 104 -12.82 -4.29 10.45
CA GLY A 104 -11.46 -4.79 10.38
C GLY A 104 -10.40 -3.70 10.19
N SER A 105 -10.78 -2.42 10.15
CA SER A 105 -9.79 -1.34 10.19
C SER A 105 -9.13 -1.29 11.56
N CYS A 106 -7.84 -0.94 11.57
CA CYS A 106 -7.09 -0.75 12.80
C CYS A 106 -6.42 0.62 12.81
N TYR A 107 -6.30 1.21 13.99
CA TYR A 107 -5.57 2.44 14.25
C TYR A 107 -4.46 2.17 15.27
N ARG A 108 -3.19 2.37 14.87
CA ARG A 108 -2.03 2.16 15.73
C ARG A 108 -1.60 3.48 16.38
N SER A 109 -2.51 4.07 17.15
CA SER A 109 -2.23 5.10 18.16
C SER A 109 -1.06 6.06 17.84
N VAL A 110 -0.19 6.35 18.82
CA VAL A 110 0.89 7.34 18.69
C VAL A 110 1.94 6.97 17.63
N TYR A 111 2.12 5.68 17.34
CA TYR A 111 3.15 5.20 16.41
C TYR A 111 2.83 5.53 14.96
N ASP A 112 1.57 5.36 14.56
CA ASP A 112 1.11 5.79 13.24
C ASP A 112 1.32 7.30 13.08
N LEU A 113 1.01 8.08 14.12
CA LEU A 113 1.19 9.54 14.09
C LEU A 113 2.67 9.95 13.94
N ILE A 114 3.59 9.28 14.64
CA ILE A 114 5.03 9.50 14.50
C ILE A 114 5.50 9.14 13.08
N LEU A 115 4.99 8.03 12.53
CA LEU A 115 5.30 7.63 11.16
C LEU A 115 4.78 8.66 10.15
N TYR A 116 3.55 9.13 10.30
CA TYR A 116 2.95 10.16 9.45
C TYR A 116 3.73 11.48 9.53
N ASP A 117 4.14 11.88 10.73
CA ASP A 117 4.98 13.06 10.93
C ASP A 117 6.34 12.92 10.23
N LYS A 118 6.98 11.74 10.33
CA LYS A 118 8.23 11.47 9.61
C LYS A 118 8.05 11.53 8.09
N ILE A 119 7.00 10.91 7.56
CA ILE A 119 6.66 10.90 6.13
C ILE A 119 6.48 12.34 5.63
N THR A 120 5.71 13.15 6.35
CA THR A 120 5.37 14.54 6.00
C THR A 120 6.44 15.58 6.36
N ASN A 121 7.62 15.15 6.83
CA ASN A 121 8.69 16.05 7.29
C ASN A 121 8.33 16.95 8.46
N GLY A 122 7.55 16.45 9.40
CA GLY A 122 7.13 17.20 10.55
C GLY A 122 5.92 18.09 10.31
N LEU A 123 5.34 18.07 9.09
CA LEU A 123 4.18 18.89 8.72
C LEU A 123 2.84 18.22 9.07
N PHE A 124 2.84 16.96 9.51
CA PHE A 124 1.61 16.23 9.83
C PHE A 124 0.80 16.91 10.93
N LEU A 125 1.39 17.13 12.10
CA LEU A 125 0.69 17.73 13.24
C LEU A 125 0.09 19.12 12.92
N PRO A 126 0.78 20.07 12.26
CA PRO A 126 0.17 21.37 11.97
C PRO A 126 -0.97 21.24 10.95
N THR A 127 -0.77 20.40 9.92
CA THR A 127 -1.79 20.15 8.89
C THR A 127 -3.06 19.56 9.49
N ILE A 128 -2.96 18.56 10.37
CA ILE A 128 -4.14 17.94 10.96
C ILE A 128 -4.88 18.90 11.90
N LEU A 129 -4.17 19.71 12.69
CA LEU A 129 -4.81 20.68 13.59
C LEU A 129 -5.52 21.80 12.82
N GLU A 130 -4.90 22.32 11.75
CA GLU A 130 -5.55 23.30 10.86
C GLU A 130 -6.84 22.72 10.25
N ASN A 131 -6.78 21.47 9.81
CA ASN A 131 -7.92 20.79 9.19
C ASN A 131 -9.04 20.48 10.20
N LEU A 132 -8.70 20.04 11.42
CA LEU A 132 -9.67 19.87 12.50
C LEU A 132 -10.34 21.20 12.88
N LYS A 133 -9.58 22.30 12.94
CA LYS A 133 -10.14 23.64 13.18
C LYS A 133 -11.09 24.08 12.07
N LYS A 134 -10.78 23.77 10.80
CA LYS A 134 -11.69 24.00 9.68
C LYS A 134 -12.95 23.15 9.79
N LEU A 135 -12.91 21.99 10.42
CA LEU A 135 -14.09 21.14 10.62
C LEU A 135 -15.02 21.67 11.74
N GLU A 136 -14.50 22.40 12.72
CA GLU A 136 -15.31 22.98 13.82
C GLU A 136 -16.48 23.81 13.30
N LYS A 137 -16.32 24.49 12.16
CA LYS A 137 -17.37 25.32 11.56
C LYS A 137 -18.62 24.53 11.15
N TYR A 138 -18.53 23.20 11.06
CA TYR A 138 -19.67 22.32 10.74
C TYR A 138 -20.39 21.82 11.99
N ASN A 139 -19.96 22.18 13.20
CA ASN A 139 -20.55 21.74 14.48
C ASN A 139 -20.71 20.20 14.57
N TYR A 140 -19.77 19.46 13.98
CA TYR A 140 -19.82 17.99 13.94
C TYR A 140 -18.74 17.40 14.83
N THR A 141 -19.15 16.58 15.80
CA THR A 141 -18.24 15.81 16.67
C THR A 141 -17.98 14.44 16.05
N LEU A 142 -16.71 14.13 15.83
CA LEU A 142 -16.24 12.84 15.33
C LEU A 142 -16.26 11.81 16.46
N ASN A 143 -16.77 10.61 16.20
CA ASN A 143 -16.51 9.45 17.05
C ASN A 143 -15.07 8.95 16.84
N LEU A 144 -14.62 7.97 17.63
CA LEU A 144 -13.26 7.45 17.55
C LEU A 144 -12.92 6.89 16.18
N LYS A 145 -13.83 6.11 15.59
CA LYS A 145 -13.65 5.51 14.28
C LYS A 145 -13.49 6.57 13.19
N ASP A 146 -14.37 7.57 13.18
CA ASP A 146 -14.36 8.64 12.19
C ASP A 146 -13.13 9.54 12.35
N ALA A 147 -12.70 9.82 13.59
CA ALA A 147 -11.48 10.58 13.85
C ALA A 147 -10.22 9.82 13.39
N CYS A 148 -10.11 8.52 13.69
CA CYS A 148 -9.03 7.68 13.18
C CYS A 148 -9.01 7.63 11.66
N HIS A 149 -10.19 7.44 11.05
CA HIS A 149 -10.35 7.41 9.61
C HIS A 149 -9.92 8.76 9.00
N TYR A 150 -10.40 9.87 9.55
CA TYR A 150 -10.06 11.22 9.13
C TYR A 150 -8.55 11.48 9.19
N ILE A 151 -7.92 11.18 10.33
CA ILE A 151 -6.47 11.35 10.52
C ILE A 151 -5.69 10.55 9.49
N ARG A 152 -6.03 9.27 9.30
CA ARG A 152 -5.36 8.39 8.34
C ARG A 152 -5.55 8.86 6.90
N LEU A 153 -6.78 9.23 6.53
CA LEU A 153 -7.08 9.71 5.18
C LEU A 153 -6.31 11.02 4.89
N HIS A 154 -6.32 11.97 5.82
CA HIS A 154 -5.62 13.23 5.59
C HIS A 154 -4.11 13.08 5.60
N SER A 155 -3.53 12.24 6.47
CA SER A 155 -2.07 12.12 6.59
C SER A 155 -1.41 11.48 5.36
N LEU A 156 -1.98 10.39 4.85
CA LEU A 156 -1.35 9.57 3.81
C LEU A 156 -1.95 9.75 2.41
N LEU A 157 -3.20 10.22 2.29
CA LEU A 157 -3.82 10.39 0.96
C LEU A 157 -3.55 11.74 0.35
N THR A 158 -3.29 12.75 1.17
CA THR A 158 -3.09 14.12 0.67
C THR A 158 -1.62 14.53 0.64
N TYR A 159 -0.74 13.74 1.27
CA TYR A 159 0.68 13.99 1.21
C TYR A 159 1.25 13.59 -0.14
N THR A 160 1.79 14.59 -0.85
CA THR A 160 2.54 14.39 -2.08
C THR A 160 3.99 14.84 -1.86
N LEU A 161 4.94 13.95 -2.13
CA LEU A 161 6.34 14.28 -2.23
C LEU A 161 6.60 14.88 -3.62
N GLU A 162 7.09 16.11 -3.63
CA GLU A 162 7.58 16.75 -4.84
C GLU A 162 8.88 16.09 -5.32
N LEU A 163 8.91 15.67 -6.58
CA LEU A 163 10.05 14.98 -7.18
C LEU A 163 10.83 15.92 -8.11
N ASP A 164 12.16 15.86 -8.08
CA ASP A 164 12.99 16.46 -9.12
C ASP A 164 13.44 15.45 -10.18
N SER A 165 14.08 15.95 -11.23
CA SER A 165 14.54 15.11 -12.35
C SER A 165 15.54 14.03 -11.93
N THR A 166 16.27 14.22 -10.83
CA THR A 166 17.17 13.20 -10.29
C THR A 166 16.36 12.11 -9.57
N ASP A 167 15.35 12.50 -8.80
CA ASP A 167 14.47 11.55 -8.11
C ASP A 167 13.71 10.66 -9.12
N ILE A 168 13.20 11.24 -10.22
CA ILE A 168 12.57 10.49 -11.31
C ILE A 168 13.51 9.44 -11.88
N LYS A 169 14.74 9.81 -12.23
CA LYS A 169 15.75 8.88 -12.78
C LYS A 169 16.11 7.76 -11.79
N ILE A 170 16.17 8.06 -10.49
CA ILE A 170 16.39 7.04 -9.44
C ILE A 170 15.22 6.05 -9.43
N ILE A 171 13.98 6.54 -9.44
CA ILE A 171 12.77 5.69 -9.45
C ILE A 171 12.74 4.82 -10.71
N GLU A 172 13.00 5.37 -11.89
CA GLU A 172 13.03 4.60 -13.14
C GLU A 172 14.08 3.48 -13.11
N LEU A 173 15.31 3.81 -12.68
CA LEU A 173 16.39 2.83 -12.60
C LEU A 173 16.04 1.69 -11.63
N LEU A 174 15.49 2.03 -10.46
CA LEU A 174 15.12 1.04 -9.44
C LEU A 174 13.87 0.25 -9.79
N SER A 175 12.96 0.80 -10.60
CA SER A 175 11.81 0.06 -11.14
C SER A 175 12.26 -1.03 -12.11
N LYS A 176 13.29 -0.74 -12.92
CA LYS A 176 13.87 -1.71 -13.88
C LYS A 176 14.76 -2.74 -13.18
N ASP A 177 15.63 -2.29 -12.28
CA ASP A 177 16.52 -3.16 -11.50
C ASP A 177 16.46 -2.83 -10.00
N PRO A 178 15.52 -3.43 -9.26
CA PRO A 178 15.40 -3.24 -7.82
C PRO A 178 16.60 -3.79 -7.00
N LEU A 179 17.46 -4.62 -7.60
CA LEU A 179 18.59 -5.26 -6.92
C LEU A 179 19.90 -4.51 -7.11
N ILE A 180 19.97 -3.56 -8.03
CA ILE A 180 21.16 -2.77 -8.31
C ILE A 180 21.82 -2.25 -7.03
N SER A 181 23.15 -2.34 -6.98
CA SER A 181 23.92 -1.82 -5.84
C SER A 181 23.93 -0.29 -5.86
N ASN A 182 24.01 0.34 -4.69
CA ASN A 182 24.09 1.82 -4.60
C ASN A 182 25.27 2.41 -5.39
N ASN A 183 26.39 1.68 -5.47
CA ASN A 183 27.58 2.14 -6.21
C ASN A 183 27.33 2.14 -7.71
N GLU A 184 26.77 1.03 -8.21
CA GLU A 184 26.46 0.88 -9.62
C GLU A 184 25.34 1.84 -10.04
N ALA A 185 24.29 1.99 -9.22
CA ALA A 185 23.22 2.92 -9.48
C ALA A 185 23.71 4.37 -9.52
N ALA A 186 24.55 4.77 -8.57
CA ALA A 186 25.16 6.10 -8.56
C ALA A 186 26.00 6.35 -9.83
N SER A 187 26.81 5.37 -10.23
CA SER A 187 27.63 5.43 -11.45
C SER A 187 26.76 5.58 -12.71
N ARG A 188 25.72 4.75 -12.88
CA ARG A 188 24.80 4.81 -14.03
C ARG A 188 24.07 6.14 -14.15
N LEU A 189 23.81 6.81 -13.02
CA LEU A 189 23.12 8.10 -12.98
C LEU A 189 24.05 9.31 -13.00
N GLY A 190 25.38 9.11 -13.01
CA GLY A 190 26.34 10.21 -12.93
C GLY A 190 26.31 10.96 -11.59
N LEU A 191 25.96 10.27 -10.50
CA LEU A 191 25.88 10.83 -9.15
C LEU A 191 27.03 10.33 -8.27
N SER A 192 27.41 11.13 -7.26
CA SER A 192 28.27 10.60 -6.19
C SER A 192 27.51 9.54 -5.38
N ARG A 193 28.23 8.56 -4.81
CA ARG A 193 27.66 7.53 -3.93
C ARG A 193 26.85 8.13 -2.78
N ASN A 194 27.37 9.19 -2.16
CA ASN A 194 26.71 9.88 -1.04
C ASN A 194 25.44 10.61 -1.49
N THR A 195 25.48 11.28 -2.64
CA THR A 195 24.31 11.95 -3.21
C THR A 195 23.18 10.96 -3.48
N PHE A 196 23.49 9.84 -4.16
CA PHE A 196 22.52 8.77 -4.42
C PHE A 196 21.97 8.19 -3.12
N ALA A 197 22.84 7.83 -2.16
CA ALA A 197 22.42 7.26 -0.88
C ALA A 197 21.50 8.20 -0.08
N ASN A 198 21.81 9.49 -0.02
CA ASN A 198 20.99 10.49 0.67
C ASN A 198 19.63 10.68 -0.02
N ARG A 199 19.60 10.70 -1.36
CA ARG A 199 18.36 10.78 -2.16
C ARG A 199 17.48 9.55 -1.93
N LEU A 200 18.06 8.36 -2.03
CA LEU A 200 17.37 7.08 -1.78
C LEU A 200 16.80 7.04 -0.35
N LEU A 201 17.61 7.37 0.64
CA LEU A 201 17.19 7.39 2.05
C LEU A 201 16.07 8.40 2.28
N ARG A 202 16.12 9.56 1.61
CA ARG A 202 15.04 10.55 1.66
C ARG A 202 13.76 9.97 1.07
N LEU A 203 13.79 9.41 -0.13
CA LEU A 203 12.62 8.79 -0.77
C LEU A 203 12.01 7.69 0.12
N GLN A 204 12.83 6.83 0.73
CA GLN A 204 12.37 5.79 1.67
C GLN A 204 11.77 6.38 2.95
N LYS A 205 12.45 7.35 3.58
CA LYS A 205 11.96 8.00 4.82
C LYS A 205 10.64 8.75 4.60
N ARG A 206 10.40 9.23 3.39
CA ARG A 206 9.17 9.90 2.95
C ARG A 206 8.08 8.94 2.51
N GLY A 207 8.29 7.63 2.64
CA GLY A 207 7.36 6.61 2.16
C GLY A 207 7.07 6.75 0.66
N CYS A 208 8.02 7.26 -0.12
CA CYS A 208 7.85 7.40 -1.56
C CYS A 208 8.19 6.10 -2.28
N ILE A 209 9.20 5.37 -1.79
CA ILE A 209 9.61 4.09 -2.38
C ILE A 209 9.69 2.99 -1.33
N PHE A 210 9.26 1.80 -1.72
CA PHE A 210 9.35 0.57 -0.93
C PHE A 210 9.84 -0.57 -1.82
N PHE A 211 10.60 -1.50 -1.23
CA PHE A 211 11.08 -2.69 -1.94
C PHE A 211 10.37 -3.90 -1.36
N ASN A 212 9.44 -4.47 -2.11
CA ASN A 212 8.68 -5.63 -1.67
C ASN A 212 9.04 -6.83 -2.54
N GLY A 213 8.90 -8.02 -1.97
CA GLY A 213 9.04 -9.26 -2.70
C GLY A 213 7.71 -9.68 -3.32
N ARG A 214 7.64 -9.66 -4.64
CA ARG A 214 6.53 -10.25 -5.39
C ARG A 214 6.73 -11.75 -5.47
N ILE A 215 5.85 -12.50 -4.81
CA ILE A 215 5.90 -13.96 -4.78
C ILE A 215 5.20 -14.53 -6.02
N ASN A 216 5.87 -15.45 -6.72
CA ASN A 216 5.28 -16.26 -7.77
C ASN A 216 4.44 -17.37 -7.13
N LEU A 217 3.14 -17.13 -7.01
CA LEU A 217 2.20 -18.04 -6.36
C LEU A 217 2.05 -19.37 -7.11
N GLU A 218 2.18 -19.37 -8.44
CA GLU A 218 2.09 -20.59 -9.24
C GLU A 218 3.25 -21.55 -8.93
N LYS A 219 4.45 -21.01 -8.71
CA LYS A 219 5.60 -21.81 -8.24
C LYS A 219 5.43 -22.38 -6.83
N LEU A 220 4.49 -21.85 -6.05
CA LEU A 220 4.04 -22.43 -4.79
C LEU A 220 2.86 -23.39 -4.95
N GLY A 221 2.32 -23.59 -6.15
CA GLY A 221 1.11 -24.39 -6.40
C GLY A 221 -0.18 -23.70 -5.98
N LEU A 222 -0.16 -22.36 -5.92
CA LEU A 222 -1.30 -21.51 -5.59
C LEU A 222 -1.77 -20.74 -6.83
N LYS A 223 -3.07 -20.49 -6.92
CA LYS A 223 -3.72 -19.65 -7.93
C LYS A 223 -4.50 -18.53 -7.24
N ILE A 224 -4.57 -17.37 -7.89
CA ILE A 224 -5.35 -16.26 -7.37
C ILE A 224 -6.81 -16.43 -7.83
N LEU A 225 -7.71 -16.63 -6.88
CA LEU A 225 -9.15 -16.58 -7.07
C LEU A 225 -9.66 -15.23 -6.58
N THR A 226 -10.36 -14.50 -7.44
CA THR A 226 -10.98 -13.23 -7.16
C THR A 226 -12.50 -13.40 -7.14
N ILE A 227 -13.15 -12.90 -6.09
CA ILE A 227 -14.61 -12.94 -5.92
C ILE A 227 -15.11 -11.50 -5.80
N MET A 228 -16.04 -11.14 -6.68
CA MET A 228 -16.75 -9.86 -6.61
C MET A 228 -18.18 -10.11 -6.15
N THR A 229 -18.63 -9.50 -5.06
CA THR A 229 -19.99 -9.67 -4.52
C THR A 229 -20.45 -8.39 -3.80
N ASP A 230 -21.75 -8.18 -3.67
CA ASP A 230 -22.35 -7.11 -2.86
C ASP A 230 -22.40 -7.44 -1.36
N GLN A 231 -21.99 -8.66 -0.98
CA GLN A 231 -22.03 -9.16 0.39
C GLN A 231 -20.65 -9.12 1.07
N GLN A 232 -20.60 -8.62 2.30
CA GLN A 232 -19.40 -8.75 3.13
C GLN A 232 -19.24 -10.20 3.61
N LEU A 233 -18.08 -10.80 3.32
CA LEU A 233 -17.72 -12.15 3.74
C LEU A 233 -16.95 -12.15 5.07
N PRO A 234 -17.14 -13.16 5.92
CA PRO A 234 -16.26 -13.38 7.07
C PRO A 234 -14.83 -13.68 6.59
N LYS A 235 -13.84 -13.54 7.48
CA LYS A 235 -12.46 -13.95 7.17
C LYS A 235 -12.42 -15.45 6.92
N LEU A 236 -11.93 -15.85 5.75
CA LEU A 236 -11.84 -17.25 5.34
C LEU A 236 -10.37 -17.68 5.15
N PRO A 237 -10.07 -18.98 5.22
CA PRO A 237 -8.78 -19.52 4.80
C PRO A 237 -8.43 -19.09 3.38
N TYR A 238 -7.13 -18.88 3.13
CA TYR A 238 -6.59 -18.39 1.86
C TYR A 238 -6.98 -16.96 1.46
N MET A 239 -7.88 -16.30 2.18
CA MET A 239 -8.22 -14.89 1.94
C MET A 239 -6.99 -14.02 2.17
N ARG A 240 -6.62 -13.24 1.15
CA ARG A 240 -5.44 -12.38 1.15
C ARG A 240 -5.82 -10.91 1.24
N ILE A 241 -6.74 -10.48 0.37
CA ILE A 241 -7.11 -9.06 0.23
C ILE A 241 -8.62 -8.96 0.22
N VAL A 242 -9.14 -7.96 0.93
CA VAL A 242 -10.53 -7.50 0.84
C VAL A 242 -10.50 -6.05 0.44
N GLN A 243 -11.19 -5.70 -0.64
CA GLN A 243 -11.31 -4.31 -1.07
C GLN A 243 -12.77 -3.92 -1.21
N GLU A 244 -13.09 -2.75 -0.68
CA GLU A 244 -14.39 -2.12 -0.90
C GLU A 244 -14.31 -1.24 -2.15
N LEU A 245 -15.20 -1.48 -3.09
CA LEU A 245 -15.33 -0.82 -4.38
C LEU A 245 -16.65 -0.05 -4.45
N ARG A 246 -16.63 1.20 -4.93
CA ARG A 246 -17.82 2.06 -5.04
C ARG A 246 -18.07 2.43 -6.50
N GLY A 247 -19.25 2.13 -7.04
CA GLY A 247 -19.56 2.39 -8.47
C GLY A 247 -21.07 2.33 -8.77
N GLY A 248 -21.87 2.99 -7.93
CA GLY A 248 -23.34 2.93 -7.94
C GLY A 248 -23.89 2.13 -6.77
N SER A 249 -23.42 0.89 -6.61
CA SER A 249 -23.54 0.11 -5.38
C SER A 249 -22.16 -0.18 -4.78
N THR A 250 -22.15 -0.56 -3.50
CA THR A 250 -20.93 -1.08 -2.86
C THR A 250 -20.73 -2.53 -3.31
N VAL A 251 -19.53 -2.81 -3.80
CA VAL A 251 -19.11 -4.17 -4.16
C VAL A 251 -17.82 -4.47 -3.39
N TYR A 252 -17.68 -5.70 -2.93
CA TYR A 252 -16.48 -6.18 -2.29
C TYR A 252 -15.71 -7.08 -3.25
N LEU A 253 -14.41 -6.80 -3.39
CA LEU A 253 -13.46 -7.58 -4.16
C LEU A 253 -12.58 -8.37 -3.18
N TYR A 254 -12.79 -9.68 -3.13
CA TYR A 254 -11.99 -10.60 -2.34
C TYR A 254 -10.95 -11.27 -3.23
N SER A 255 -9.70 -11.34 -2.78
CA SER A 255 -8.65 -12.14 -3.41
C SER A 255 -8.23 -13.27 -2.47
N PHE A 256 -8.15 -14.48 -3.01
CA PHE A 256 -7.73 -15.70 -2.34
C PHE A 256 -6.54 -16.32 -3.05
N ASN A 257 -5.56 -16.83 -2.32
CA ASN A 257 -4.48 -17.65 -2.87
C ASN A 257 -4.82 -19.14 -2.65
N VAL A 258 -5.65 -19.72 -3.51
CA VAL A 258 -6.17 -21.07 -3.34
C VAL A 258 -5.22 -22.08 -3.98
N PRO A 259 -4.94 -23.23 -3.37
CA PRO A 259 -4.15 -24.26 -4.02
C PRO A 259 -4.81 -24.71 -5.33
N GLU A 260 -4.02 -24.83 -6.40
CA GLU A 260 -4.53 -25.07 -7.75
C GLU A 260 -5.46 -26.30 -7.82
N GLY A 261 -5.08 -27.39 -7.13
CA GLY A 261 -5.86 -28.63 -7.07
C GLY A 261 -7.13 -28.58 -6.22
N PHE A 262 -7.48 -27.43 -5.62
CA PHE A 262 -8.69 -27.25 -4.81
C PHE A 262 -9.57 -26.08 -5.29
N LEU A 263 -9.28 -25.48 -6.45
CA LEU A 263 -9.99 -24.28 -6.92
C LEU A 263 -11.50 -24.51 -7.07
N VAL A 264 -11.88 -25.60 -7.73
CA VAL A 264 -13.29 -25.92 -8.00
C VAL A 264 -14.01 -26.27 -6.70
N GLU A 265 -13.40 -27.13 -5.87
CA GLU A 265 -13.94 -27.51 -4.57
C GLU A 265 -14.11 -26.31 -3.64
N PHE A 266 -13.16 -25.36 -3.65
CA PHE A 266 -13.24 -24.14 -2.87
C PHE A 266 -14.42 -23.27 -3.33
N ILE A 267 -14.59 -23.08 -4.65
CA ILE A 267 -15.71 -22.30 -5.20
C ILE A 267 -17.05 -22.98 -4.87
N ASP A 268 -17.18 -24.28 -5.11
CA ASP A 268 -18.42 -25.03 -4.85
C ASP A 268 -18.79 -25.02 -3.36
N LEU A 269 -17.80 -24.99 -2.47
CA LEU A 269 -18.02 -24.91 -1.03
C LEU A 269 -18.62 -23.57 -0.58
N ILE A 270 -18.15 -22.45 -1.14
CA ILE A 270 -18.56 -21.11 -0.71
C ILE A 270 -19.76 -20.58 -1.48
N LYS A 271 -19.96 -21.02 -2.73
CA LYS A 271 -21.01 -20.53 -3.64
C LYS A 271 -22.42 -20.55 -3.05
N PRO A 272 -22.85 -21.56 -2.25
CA PRO A 272 -24.17 -21.56 -1.63
C PRO A 272 -24.40 -20.41 -0.63
N TYR A 273 -23.32 -19.81 -0.10
CA TYR A 273 -23.37 -18.80 0.95
C TYR A 273 -23.20 -17.37 0.45
N ILE A 274 -22.89 -17.19 -0.85
CA ILE A 274 -22.57 -15.89 -1.45
C ILE A 274 -23.54 -15.62 -2.59
N ARG A 275 -24.33 -14.56 -2.45
CA ARG A 275 -25.25 -14.10 -3.49
C ARG A 275 -24.54 -13.16 -4.47
N ASN A 276 -25.06 -13.08 -5.69
CA ASN A 276 -24.62 -12.13 -6.72
C ASN A 276 -23.10 -12.08 -6.93
N ALA A 277 -22.44 -13.24 -6.85
CA ALA A 277 -20.99 -13.33 -6.92
C ALA A 277 -20.49 -13.62 -8.33
N GLU A 278 -19.44 -12.91 -8.74
CA GLU A 278 -18.64 -13.27 -9.91
C GLU A 278 -17.29 -13.87 -9.46
N TYR A 279 -16.89 -15.01 -10.05
CA TYR A 279 -15.68 -15.76 -9.70
C TYR A 279 -14.68 -15.73 -10.85
N TRP A 280 -13.45 -15.30 -10.58
CA TRP A 280 -12.42 -15.04 -11.58
C TRP A 280 -11.07 -15.60 -11.13
N ILE A 281 -10.41 -16.36 -11.99
CA ILE A 281 -9.09 -16.95 -11.75
C ILE A 281 -8.08 -16.14 -12.55
N ASP A 282 -7.00 -15.71 -11.91
CA ASP A 282 -5.91 -14.99 -12.56
C ASP A 282 -5.12 -15.91 -13.50
N GLU A 283 -4.83 -15.42 -14.71
CA GLU A 283 -4.14 -16.17 -15.77
C GLU A 283 -2.63 -15.95 -15.78
N GLY A 284 -2.08 -15.16 -14.86
CA GLY A 284 -0.62 -15.00 -14.75
C GLY A 284 -0.17 -13.96 -13.72
N PRO A 285 1.13 -13.62 -13.71
CA PRO A 285 1.72 -12.78 -12.69
C PRO A 285 1.48 -11.29 -12.97
N GLY A 286 0.25 -10.83 -13.24
CA GLY A 286 -0.20 -9.46 -13.54
C GLY A 286 0.82 -8.36 -13.93
N ARG A 287 0.58 -7.61 -14.99
CA ARG A 287 1.51 -6.56 -15.47
C ARG A 287 1.47 -5.29 -14.63
N HIS A 288 2.57 -4.57 -14.57
CA HIS A 288 2.65 -3.29 -13.85
C HIS A 288 3.44 -2.26 -14.66
N SER A 289 2.86 -1.07 -14.81
CA SER A 289 3.53 0.06 -15.46
C SER A 289 3.50 1.30 -14.55
N LEU A 290 4.59 2.06 -14.57
CA LEU A 290 4.75 3.35 -13.92
C LEU A 290 5.36 4.33 -14.93
N SER A 291 4.50 5.06 -15.64
CA SER A 291 4.87 5.98 -16.74
C SER A 291 5.29 7.36 -16.24
N ILE A 292 6.13 7.42 -15.20
CA ILE A 292 6.41 8.66 -14.47
C ILE A 292 7.15 9.72 -15.30
N ARG A 293 8.10 9.33 -16.16
CA ARG A 293 8.97 10.26 -16.90
C ARG A 293 8.23 11.11 -17.93
N ASN A 294 7.22 10.54 -18.59
CA ASN A 294 6.46 11.24 -19.61
C ASN A 294 5.23 11.99 -19.05
N SER A 295 4.97 11.81 -17.75
CA SER A 295 3.70 12.20 -17.12
C SER A 295 3.88 13.12 -15.92
N TYR A 296 5.09 13.23 -15.37
CA TYR A 296 5.40 14.08 -14.23
C TYR A 296 6.25 15.30 -14.63
N ASP A 297 5.71 16.49 -14.41
CA ASP A 297 6.40 17.74 -14.64
C ASP A 297 7.31 18.07 -13.45
N THR A 298 8.61 17.83 -13.64
CA THR A 298 9.63 18.07 -12.61
C THR A 298 9.92 19.56 -12.35
N VAL A 299 9.43 20.47 -13.19
CA VAL A 299 9.56 21.93 -12.99
C VAL A 299 8.44 22.40 -12.08
N ASN A 300 7.19 22.06 -12.43
CA ASN A 300 6.00 22.46 -11.66
C ASN A 300 5.66 21.49 -10.51
N LYS A 301 6.44 20.42 -10.31
CA LYS A 301 6.30 19.42 -9.24
C LYS A 301 4.93 18.77 -9.17
N ARG A 302 4.36 18.48 -10.34
CA ARG A 302 2.99 17.93 -10.46
C ARG A 302 2.88 16.98 -11.63
N TRP A 303 1.85 16.13 -11.61
CA TRP A 303 1.48 15.36 -12.79
C TRP A 303 0.92 16.28 -13.87
N ALA A 304 1.37 16.06 -15.11
CA ALA A 304 0.99 16.77 -16.31
C ALA A 304 0.75 15.76 -17.45
N PHE A 305 -0.13 14.79 -17.20
CA PHE A 305 -0.45 13.74 -18.16
C PHE A 305 -1.29 14.31 -19.33
N ASN A 306 -0.89 14.01 -20.57
CA ASN A 306 -1.62 14.47 -21.75
C ASN A 306 -2.79 13.52 -22.06
N TRP A 307 -3.94 13.82 -21.43
CA TRP A 307 -5.17 13.03 -21.56
C TRP A 307 -5.71 12.95 -22.99
N GLU A 308 -5.58 14.01 -23.79
CA GLU A 308 -6.05 14.03 -25.17
C GLU A 308 -5.24 13.08 -26.05
N ASN A 309 -3.91 13.13 -25.94
CA ASN A 309 -3.03 12.21 -26.66
C ASN A 309 -3.28 10.77 -26.25
N TRP A 310 -3.45 10.51 -24.94
CA TRP A 310 -3.78 9.17 -24.45
C TRP A 310 -5.14 8.68 -24.96
N ALA A 311 -6.16 9.54 -24.99
CA ALA A 311 -7.47 9.17 -25.54
C ALA A 311 -7.38 8.82 -27.04
N LEU A 312 -6.70 9.64 -27.84
CA LEU A 312 -6.46 9.35 -29.26
C LEU A 312 -5.68 8.06 -29.46
N TRP A 313 -4.71 7.80 -28.59
CA TRP A 313 -3.95 6.55 -28.57
C TRP A 313 -4.86 5.34 -28.29
N VAL A 314 -5.65 5.36 -27.22
CA VAL A 314 -6.60 4.29 -26.88
C VAL A 314 -7.56 4.03 -28.03
N ARG A 315 -8.14 5.08 -28.62
CA ARG A 315 -9.00 4.96 -29.80
C ARG A 315 -8.31 4.26 -30.96
N LYS A 316 -7.07 4.65 -31.25
CA LYS A 316 -6.26 4.07 -32.32
C LYS A 316 -6.03 2.58 -32.09
N VAL A 317 -5.61 2.19 -30.89
CA VAL A 317 -5.32 0.79 -30.54
C VAL A 317 -6.58 -0.07 -30.64
N LEU A 318 -7.73 0.45 -30.19
CA LEU A 318 -9.02 -0.23 -30.29
C LEU A 318 -9.49 -0.41 -31.74
N ALA A 319 -9.36 0.63 -32.58
CA ALA A 319 -9.76 0.57 -33.99
C ALA A 319 -8.87 -0.35 -34.82
N GLU A 320 -7.55 -0.26 -34.66
CA GLU A 320 -6.59 -0.92 -35.54
C GLU A 320 -6.23 -2.35 -35.08
N SER A 321 -6.74 -2.82 -33.94
CA SER A 321 -6.54 -4.21 -33.49
C SER A 321 -5.05 -4.56 -33.39
N TRP A 322 -4.28 -3.72 -32.68
CA TRP A 322 -2.82 -3.59 -32.77
C TRP A 322 -1.97 -4.72 -32.13
N HIS A 323 -2.37 -5.97 -32.32
CA HIS A 323 -1.69 -7.15 -31.75
C HIS A 323 -0.22 -7.31 -32.19
N THR A 324 0.26 -6.54 -33.19
CA THR A 324 1.55 -6.74 -33.85
C THR A 324 2.63 -5.71 -33.54
N LEU A 325 2.33 -4.53 -32.97
CA LEU A 325 3.32 -3.44 -32.88
C LEU A 325 3.95 -3.23 -31.49
N TYR A 326 3.33 -3.68 -30.40
CA TYR A 326 3.85 -3.46 -29.03
C TYR A 326 4.83 -4.54 -28.53
N VAL A 327 5.30 -5.43 -29.41
CA VAL A 327 6.36 -6.41 -29.09
C VAL A 327 7.76 -5.79 -29.18
N SER A 328 7.92 -4.58 -29.71
CA SER A 328 9.23 -3.96 -29.90
C SER A 328 9.26 -2.53 -29.38
N GLY A 329 10.00 -2.26 -28.31
CA GLY A 329 10.24 -0.90 -27.89
C GLY A 329 10.97 -0.79 -26.57
N ASP A 330 10.24 -0.46 -25.50
CA ASP A 330 10.85 -0.06 -24.23
C ASP A 330 10.11 -0.56 -22.99
N VAL A 331 9.04 -1.35 -23.17
CA VAL A 331 8.56 -2.25 -22.13
C VAL A 331 9.47 -3.48 -22.16
N GLU A 332 10.74 -3.29 -21.77
CA GLU A 332 11.52 -4.35 -21.12
C GLU A 332 10.82 -4.70 -19.79
N GLU A 333 9.54 -5.09 -19.84
CA GLU A 333 9.13 -6.12 -18.91
C GLU A 333 9.99 -7.31 -19.30
N SER A 334 10.70 -7.81 -18.31
CA SER A 334 11.10 -9.19 -18.20
C SER A 334 9.87 -10.12 -18.33
N ILE A 335 9.18 -10.09 -19.47
CA ILE A 335 8.66 -11.27 -20.15
C ILE A 335 9.91 -12.02 -20.62
N LEU A 336 10.77 -12.39 -19.66
CA LEU A 336 11.25 -13.75 -19.67
C LEU A 336 9.94 -14.51 -19.65
N GLU A 337 9.55 -15.02 -20.81
CA GLU A 337 8.82 -16.28 -20.87
C GLU A 337 9.51 -17.12 -19.79
N GLU A 338 8.92 -17.16 -18.59
CA GLU A 338 9.29 -18.13 -17.59
C GLU A 338 8.97 -19.41 -18.33
N LYS A 339 10.00 -20.01 -18.95
CA LYS A 339 9.90 -21.34 -19.52
C LYS A 339 9.29 -22.12 -18.39
N SER A 340 8.02 -22.43 -18.55
CA SER A 340 7.14 -23.07 -17.58
C SER A 340 7.52 -24.54 -17.43
N GLY A 341 8.83 -24.83 -17.50
CA GLY A 341 9.42 -25.94 -16.79
C GLY A 341 9.20 -25.66 -15.32
N SER A 342 8.05 -26.11 -14.83
CA SER A 342 7.64 -26.15 -13.44
C SER A 342 8.59 -27.07 -12.68
N VAL A 343 9.84 -26.64 -12.48
CA VAL A 343 10.69 -27.26 -11.48
C VAL A 343 10.02 -26.95 -10.16
N LYS A 344 9.21 -27.90 -9.70
CA LYS A 344 8.50 -27.82 -8.44
C LYS A 344 9.58 -27.89 -7.36
N LEU A 345 9.95 -26.73 -6.84
CA LEU A 345 10.91 -26.65 -5.75
C LEU A 345 10.26 -27.19 -4.49
N ASP A 346 11.07 -27.86 -3.70
CA ASP A 346 10.69 -28.27 -2.36
C ASP A 346 10.90 -27.08 -1.41
N TYR A 347 9.81 -26.66 -0.75
CA TYR A 347 9.80 -25.58 0.24
C TYR A 347 9.38 -26.13 1.59
N ASP A 348 10.01 -25.64 2.65
CA ASP A 348 9.59 -25.87 4.03
C ASP A 348 8.89 -24.65 4.64
N ILE A 349 8.48 -24.77 5.91
CA ILE A 349 7.84 -23.68 6.64
C ILE A 349 8.78 -22.47 6.75
N LEU A 350 10.08 -22.69 6.95
CA LEU A 350 11.07 -21.61 7.03
C LEU A 350 11.15 -20.81 5.72
N ASP A 351 11.05 -21.47 4.56
CA ASP A 351 10.97 -20.78 3.27
C ASP A 351 9.70 -19.92 3.16
N LEU A 352 8.54 -20.43 3.60
CA LEU A 352 7.29 -19.68 3.57
C LEU A 352 7.31 -18.48 4.51
N GLU A 353 7.89 -18.63 5.71
CA GLU A 353 8.11 -17.53 6.66
C GLU A 353 9.07 -16.49 6.10
N LEU A 354 10.16 -16.92 5.47
CA LEU A 354 11.11 -16.03 4.80
C LEU A 354 10.45 -15.27 3.65
N LEU A 355 9.67 -15.95 2.80
CA LEU A 355 8.89 -15.32 1.73
C LEU A 355 7.92 -14.27 2.29
N ASN A 356 7.26 -14.58 3.41
CA ASN A 356 6.36 -13.65 4.08
C ASN A 356 7.11 -12.39 4.55
N GLN A 357 8.27 -12.52 5.21
CA GLN A 357 9.09 -11.36 5.60
C GLN A 357 9.51 -10.52 4.38
N LEU A 358 10.05 -11.18 3.35
CA LEU A 358 10.53 -10.51 2.13
C LEU A 358 9.41 -9.86 1.32
N SER A 359 8.16 -10.31 1.47
CA SER A 359 7.00 -9.69 0.82
C SER A 359 6.68 -8.29 1.33
N TYR A 360 7.04 -7.99 2.59
CA TYR A 360 6.83 -6.66 3.19
C TYR A 360 8.05 -5.75 3.06
N ASP A 361 9.26 -6.30 3.25
CA ASP A 361 10.51 -5.57 3.08
C ASP A 361 11.59 -6.50 2.53
N PHE A 362 11.77 -6.44 1.22
CA PHE A 362 12.75 -7.25 0.52
C PHE A 362 14.20 -6.85 0.87
N LYS A 363 14.42 -5.60 1.27
CA LYS A 363 15.74 -5.04 1.60
C LYS A 363 16.06 -5.15 3.10
N GLN A 364 15.19 -5.77 3.90
CA GLN A 364 15.44 -6.02 5.31
C GLN A 364 16.81 -6.70 5.52
N PRO A 365 17.61 -6.25 6.51
CA PRO A 365 18.89 -6.88 6.81
C PRO A 365 18.75 -8.37 7.15
N ILE A 366 19.63 -9.20 6.58
CA ILE A 366 19.64 -10.66 6.79
C ILE A 366 19.73 -11.02 8.27
N ARG A 367 20.51 -10.26 9.05
CA ARG A 367 20.64 -10.43 10.50
C ARG A 367 19.29 -10.26 11.21
N ASP A 368 18.49 -9.28 10.83
CA ASP A 368 17.21 -9.00 11.46
C ASP A 368 16.19 -10.09 11.13
N ILE A 369 16.20 -10.60 9.90
CA ILE A 369 15.38 -11.77 9.51
C ILE A 369 15.84 -13.01 10.28
N SER A 370 17.15 -13.24 10.37
CA SER A 370 17.75 -14.37 11.10
C SER A 370 17.36 -14.37 12.58
N LEU A 371 17.41 -13.22 13.25
CA LEU A 371 16.97 -13.07 14.64
C LEU A 371 15.48 -13.36 14.79
N LYS A 372 14.64 -12.86 13.88
CA LYS A 372 13.18 -13.08 13.89
C LYS A 372 12.81 -14.55 13.67
N LEU A 373 13.51 -15.24 12.79
CA LEU A 373 13.20 -16.63 12.40
C LEU A 373 14.00 -17.67 13.21
N GLY A 374 14.87 -17.24 14.13
CA GLY A 374 15.63 -18.16 15.00
C GLY A 374 16.63 -19.06 14.28
N VAL A 375 17.18 -18.62 13.14
CA VAL A 375 18.12 -19.40 12.30
C VAL A 375 19.37 -18.60 11.96
N SER A 376 20.44 -19.26 11.51
CA SER A 376 21.71 -18.58 11.21
C SER A 376 21.58 -17.58 10.03
N PRO A 377 22.35 -16.47 10.03
CA PRO A 377 22.37 -15.53 8.91
C PRO A 377 22.75 -16.18 7.57
N THR A 378 23.70 -17.13 7.59
CA THR A 378 24.12 -17.88 6.39
C THR A 378 22.95 -18.68 5.81
N THR A 379 22.17 -19.37 6.65
CA THR A 379 20.99 -20.13 6.22
C THR A 379 19.94 -19.23 5.55
N ILE A 380 19.68 -18.04 6.10
CA ILE A 380 18.74 -17.07 5.49
C ILE A 380 19.29 -16.56 4.15
N TYR A 381 20.58 -16.26 4.08
CA TYR A 381 21.22 -15.79 2.85
C TYR A 381 21.12 -16.83 1.72
N ASP A 382 21.45 -18.09 2.02
CA ASP A 382 21.41 -19.19 1.04
C ASP A 382 19.98 -19.43 0.55
N ARG A 383 19.00 -19.46 1.47
CA ARG A 383 17.58 -19.62 1.11
C ARG A 383 17.04 -18.45 0.30
N LYS A 384 17.34 -17.21 0.69
CA LYS A 384 16.95 -16.02 -0.08
C LYS A 384 17.53 -16.08 -1.50
N THR A 385 18.80 -16.42 -1.64
CA THR A 385 19.47 -16.55 -2.94
C THR A 385 18.84 -17.65 -3.80
N ARG A 386 18.53 -18.81 -3.20
CA ARG A 386 17.80 -19.90 -3.86
C ARG A 386 16.41 -19.46 -4.33
N LEU A 387 15.62 -18.79 -3.49
CA LEU A 387 14.26 -18.33 -3.82
C LEU A 387 14.26 -17.26 -4.93
N ILE A 388 15.27 -16.39 -4.97
CA ILE A 388 15.45 -15.39 -6.04
C ILE A 388 15.86 -16.07 -7.35
N SER A 389 16.91 -16.90 -7.32
CA SER A 389 17.45 -17.57 -8.51
C SER A 389 16.46 -18.54 -9.15
N SER A 390 15.54 -19.11 -8.36
CA SER A 390 14.43 -19.91 -8.87
C SER A 390 13.22 -19.11 -9.36
N GLY A 391 13.21 -17.79 -9.17
CA GLY A 391 12.09 -16.91 -9.54
C GLY A 391 10.83 -17.12 -8.69
N VAL A 392 10.96 -17.67 -7.48
CA VAL A 392 9.84 -17.84 -6.54
C VAL A 392 9.47 -16.50 -5.90
N ILE A 393 10.47 -15.63 -5.76
CA ILE A 393 10.27 -14.26 -5.31
C ILE A 393 11.10 -13.32 -6.18
N LYS A 394 10.46 -12.24 -6.63
CA LYS A 394 11.12 -11.17 -7.39
C LYS A 394 11.00 -9.86 -6.61
N PRO A 395 12.09 -9.14 -6.36
CA PRO A 395 12.00 -7.81 -5.79
C PRO A 395 11.29 -6.87 -6.75
N THR A 396 10.44 -6.01 -6.23
CA THR A 396 9.67 -5.02 -6.99
C THR A 396 9.71 -3.69 -6.24
N LEU A 397 9.91 -2.60 -6.98
CA LEU A 397 9.77 -1.26 -6.44
C LEU A 397 8.29 -0.88 -6.42
N PHE A 398 7.79 -0.47 -5.26
CA PHE A 398 6.50 0.19 -5.12
C PHE A 398 6.74 1.68 -4.90
N VAL A 399 5.98 2.51 -5.60
CA VAL A 399 6.09 3.97 -5.51
C VAL A 399 4.76 4.53 -5.03
N GLU A 400 4.79 5.28 -3.94
CA GLU A 400 3.61 5.90 -3.32
C GLU A 400 3.86 7.37 -3.01
N ASN A 401 2.80 8.09 -2.62
CA ASN A 401 2.88 9.47 -2.15
C ASN A 401 3.54 10.42 -3.16
N ILE A 402 3.34 10.15 -4.45
CA ILE A 402 3.83 10.98 -5.56
C ILE A 402 2.71 11.79 -6.21
N GLY A 403 1.53 11.88 -5.58
CA GLY A 403 0.36 12.63 -6.09
C GLY A 403 -0.55 11.83 -7.03
N LEU A 404 -0.56 10.50 -6.90
CA LEU A 404 -1.48 9.59 -7.60
C LEU A 404 -2.61 9.16 -6.65
N ASP A 405 -3.44 10.13 -6.27
CA ASP A 405 -4.37 9.98 -5.14
C ASP A 405 -5.74 9.41 -5.54
N GLU A 406 -6.03 9.32 -6.84
CA GLU A 406 -7.23 8.66 -7.35
C GLU A 406 -6.97 7.19 -7.63
N HIS A 407 -7.56 6.33 -6.81
CA HIS A 407 -7.42 4.88 -6.90
C HIS A 407 -8.68 4.28 -7.51
N VAL A 408 -8.53 3.65 -8.66
CA VAL A 408 -9.65 3.16 -9.46
C VAL A 408 -9.46 1.67 -9.73
N PHE A 409 -10.53 0.90 -9.64
CA PHE A 409 -10.59 -0.46 -10.15
C PHE A 409 -11.48 -0.48 -11.38
N ILE A 410 -10.95 -1.00 -12.49
CA ILE A 410 -11.74 -1.24 -13.69
C ILE A 410 -11.79 -2.72 -14.00
N LYS A 411 -12.91 -3.13 -14.58
CA LYS A 411 -13.14 -4.47 -15.09
C LYS A 411 -13.72 -4.39 -16.49
N ILE A 412 -13.11 -5.11 -17.42
CA ILE A 412 -13.52 -5.15 -18.82
C ILE A 412 -13.65 -6.61 -19.24
N LYS A 413 -14.87 -7.05 -19.57
CA LYS A 413 -15.10 -8.36 -20.20
C LYS A 413 -15.27 -8.14 -21.70
N GLY A 414 -14.64 -9.01 -22.49
CA GLY A 414 -14.70 -8.90 -23.94
C GLY A 414 -13.85 -9.95 -24.62
N SER A 415 -13.74 -9.84 -25.95
CA SER A 415 -12.87 -10.68 -26.76
C SER A 415 -11.40 -10.49 -26.38
N GLU A 416 -10.55 -11.50 -26.62
CA GLU A 416 -9.10 -11.40 -26.41
C GLU A 416 -8.49 -10.18 -27.12
N LYS A 417 -9.01 -9.89 -28.32
CA LYS A 417 -8.64 -8.72 -29.12
C LYS A 417 -8.92 -7.40 -28.39
N ILE A 418 -10.10 -7.24 -27.80
CA ILE A 418 -10.44 -6.04 -27.01
C ILE A 418 -9.58 -5.96 -25.76
N ILE A 419 -9.44 -7.08 -25.03
CA ILE A 419 -8.61 -7.14 -23.82
C ILE A 419 -7.18 -6.70 -24.11
N ASN A 420 -6.55 -7.21 -25.18
CA ASN A 420 -5.21 -6.83 -25.60
C ASN A 420 -5.09 -5.34 -25.93
N SER A 421 -6.12 -4.81 -26.60
CA SER A 421 -6.14 -3.42 -27.07
C SER A 421 -6.26 -2.45 -25.88
N VAL A 422 -7.21 -2.72 -24.99
CA VAL A 422 -7.40 -1.97 -23.75
C VAL A 422 -6.15 -2.05 -22.88
N GLU A 423 -5.61 -3.24 -22.66
CA GLU A 423 -4.41 -3.42 -21.85
C GLU A 423 -3.25 -2.55 -22.33
N SER A 424 -3.01 -2.52 -23.64
CA SER A 424 -1.96 -1.69 -24.24
C SER A 424 -2.20 -0.20 -23.98
N GLY A 425 -3.45 0.27 -24.09
CA GLY A 425 -3.81 1.64 -23.77
C GLY A 425 -3.66 1.98 -22.27
N LEU A 426 -3.96 1.04 -21.38
CA LEU A 426 -3.84 1.24 -19.94
C LEU A 426 -2.39 1.30 -19.46
N LEU A 427 -1.46 0.56 -20.10
CA LEU A 427 -0.04 0.55 -19.72
C LEU A 427 0.66 1.91 -19.85
N ASP A 428 0.09 2.83 -20.63
CA ASP A 428 0.60 4.20 -20.77
C ASP A 428 0.11 5.15 -19.67
N LEU A 429 -0.84 4.72 -18.83
CA LEU A 429 -1.32 5.54 -17.72
C LEU A 429 -0.22 5.80 -16.68
N PRO A 430 -0.36 6.85 -15.84
CA PRO A 430 0.62 7.21 -14.82
C PRO A 430 1.12 6.04 -13.96
N SER A 431 0.22 5.22 -13.43
CA SER A 431 0.55 3.94 -12.80
C SER A 431 -0.63 2.98 -12.89
N VAL A 432 -0.35 1.73 -13.25
CA VAL A 432 -1.37 0.70 -13.45
C VAL A 432 -0.86 -0.69 -13.06
N TYR A 433 -1.74 -1.50 -12.48
CA TYR A 433 -1.56 -2.94 -12.30
C TYR A 433 -2.68 -3.69 -13.02
N ILE A 434 -2.33 -4.59 -13.93
CA ILE A 434 -3.26 -5.27 -14.82
C ILE A 434 -3.22 -6.77 -14.57
N PHE A 435 -4.39 -7.39 -14.46
CA PHE A 435 -4.57 -8.82 -14.27
C PHE A 435 -5.52 -9.34 -15.33
N ARG A 436 -5.06 -10.31 -16.13
CA ARG A 436 -5.93 -11.06 -17.03
C ARG A 436 -6.59 -12.17 -16.23
N VAL A 437 -7.89 -12.26 -16.32
CA VAL A 437 -8.64 -13.23 -15.54
C VAL A 437 -9.60 -14.01 -16.41
N ARG A 438 -9.90 -15.24 -16.00
CA ARG A 438 -10.91 -16.08 -16.62
C ARG A 438 -11.90 -16.60 -15.60
N ASN A 439 -13.16 -16.77 -15.97
CA ASN A 439 -14.11 -17.46 -15.10
C ASN A 439 -14.15 -18.98 -15.39
N LEU A 440 -14.98 -19.71 -14.65
CA LEU A 440 -15.15 -21.16 -14.81
C LEU A 440 -15.75 -21.58 -16.17
N ARG A 441 -16.39 -20.65 -16.89
CA ARG A 441 -16.91 -20.88 -18.24
C ARG A 441 -15.88 -20.59 -19.33
N GLY A 442 -14.70 -20.11 -18.96
CA GLY A 442 -13.65 -19.69 -19.90
C GLY A 442 -13.85 -18.30 -20.49
N GLU A 443 -14.85 -17.54 -20.01
CA GLU A 443 -14.99 -16.12 -20.38
C GLU A 443 -13.80 -15.35 -19.81
N LYS A 444 -13.25 -14.44 -20.62
CA LYS A 444 -12.08 -13.65 -20.26
C LYS A 444 -12.48 -12.24 -19.85
N ALA A 445 -11.68 -11.69 -18.94
CA ALA A 445 -11.77 -10.29 -18.56
C ALA A 445 -10.39 -9.73 -18.20
N LEU A 446 -10.34 -8.41 -18.18
CA LEU A 446 -9.24 -7.62 -17.70
C LEU A 446 -9.68 -6.93 -16.40
N ASN A 447 -8.95 -7.18 -15.32
CA ASN A 447 -9.07 -6.41 -14.09
C ASN A 447 -7.85 -5.48 -14.01
N ALA A 448 -8.05 -4.18 -13.74
CA ALA A 448 -6.93 -3.28 -13.56
C ALA A 448 -7.13 -2.32 -12.38
N TYR A 449 -6.05 -2.08 -11.64
CA TYR A 449 -5.96 -1.03 -10.64
C TYR A 449 -5.21 0.15 -11.23
N LEU A 450 -5.86 1.30 -11.31
CA LEU A 450 -5.29 2.55 -11.80
C LEU A 450 -4.97 3.45 -10.61
N PHE A 451 -3.81 4.09 -10.64
CA PHE A 451 -3.38 5.09 -9.68
C PHE A 451 -3.15 6.38 -10.46
N LEU A 452 -4.06 7.34 -10.29
CA LEU A 452 -4.19 8.49 -11.17
C LEU A 452 -4.03 9.79 -10.39
N PRO A 453 -3.55 10.86 -11.05
CA PRO A 453 -3.59 12.20 -10.48
C PRO A 453 -5.02 12.65 -10.19
N LYS A 454 -5.20 13.55 -9.24
CA LYS A 454 -6.52 14.13 -8.93
C LYS A 454 -7.17 14.77 -10.17
N GLY A 455 -8.45 14.49 -10.39
CA GLY A 455 -9.26 14.95 -11.51
C GLY A 455 -9.20 14.09 -12.77
N SER A 456 -8.40 13.02 -12.76
CA SER A 456 -8.11 12.21 -13.95
C SER A 456 -9.19 11.18 -14.26
N LEU A 457 -9.93 10.75 -13.23
CA LEU A 457 -10.89 9.67 -13.37
C LEU A 457 -12.00 9.97 -14.37
N VAL A 458 -12.48 11.22 -14.42
CA VAL A 458 -13.49 11.64 -15.39
C VAL A 458 -12.99 11.43 -16.83
N MET A 459 -11.70 11.69 -17.07
CA MET A 459 -11.08 11.52 -18.39
C MET A 459 -10.98 10.04 -18.76
N VAL A 460 -10.61 9.17 -17.82
CA VAL A 460 -10.54 7.72 -18.05
C VAL A 460 -11.92 7.14 -18.31
N ASP A 461 -12.91 7.47 -17.48
CA ASP A 461 -14.28 6.98 -17.61
C ASP A 461 -14.89 7.41 -18.95
N TYR A 462 -14.79 8.70 -19.30
CA TYR A 462 -15.27 9.24 -20.57
C TYR A 462 -14.61 8.57 -21.78
N THR A 463 -13.28 8.47 -21.76
CA THR A 463 -12.50 7.88 -22.86
C THR A 463 -12.86 6.43 -23.10
N LEU A 464 -12.86 5.62 -22.04
CA LEU A 464 -13.12 4.18 -22.17
C LEU A 464 -14.58 3.92 -22.53
N LYS A 465 -15.56 4.60 -21.94
CA LYS A 465 -16.97 4.40 -22.29
C LYS A 465 -17.23 4.71 -23.76
N ASN A 466 -16.87 5.90 -24.23
CA ASN A 466 -17.16 6.30 -25.60
C ASN A 466 -16.49 5.37 -26.62
N TYR A 467 -15.21 5.06 -26.43
CA TYR A 467 -14.49 4.26 -27.40
C TYR A 467 -14.80 2.76 -27.33
N LEU A 468 -15.21 2.23 -26.18
CA LEU A 468 -15.69 0.85 -26.10
C LEU A 468 -17.10 0.72 -26.71
N GLU A 469 -17.96 1.72 -26.53
CA GLU A 469 -19.29 1.78 -27.18
C GLU A 469 -19.18 1.85 -28.71
N ASP A 470 -18.22 2.60 -29.25
CA ASP A 470 -17.99 2.76 -30.70
C ASP A 470 -17.58 1.45 -31.41
N ILE A 471 -17.02 0.47 -30.70
CA ILE A 471 -16.53 -0.78 -31.30
C ILE A 471 -17.69 -1.71 -31.71
N GLY A 472 -18.88 -1.53 -31.13
CA GLY A 472 -20.08 -2.31 -31.46
C GLY A 472 -20.03 -3.79 -31.06
N GLU A 473 -18.96 -4.24 -30.41
CA GLU A 473 -18.90 -5.54 -29.73
C GLU A 473 -19.55 -5.43 -28.33
N GLU A 474 -20.15 -6.50 -27.82
CA GLU A 474 -20.65 -6.53 -26.45
C GLU A 474 -19.47 -6.49 -25.46
N VAL A 475 -19.19 -5.30 -24.92
CA VAL A 475 -18.17 -5.08 -23.89
C VAL A 475 -18.85 -4.75 -22.55
N ASP A 476 -18.61 -5.57 -21.52
CA ASP A 476 -19.02 -5.27 -20.15
C ASP A 476 -17.90 -4.49 -19.45
N PHE A 477 -18.02 -3.16 -19.45
CA PHE A 477 -17.13 -2.25 -18.74
C PHE A 477 -17.73 -1.82 -17.40
N LYS A 478 -16.97 -2.01 -16.32
CA LYS A 478 -17.29 -1.52 -14.99
C LYS A 478 -16.13 -0.73 -14.42
N LEU A 479 -16.44 0.40 -13.80
CA LEU A 479 -15.48 1.26 -13.13
C LEU A 479 -15.91 1.49 -11.69
N PHE A 480 -14.96 1.37 -10.77
CA PHE A 480 -15.18 1.55 -9.35
C PHE A 480 -14.10 2.42 -8.73
N TYR A 481 -14.52 3.30 -7.84
CA TYR A 481 -13.63 3.98 -6.90
C TYR A 481 -13.20 3.00 -5.82
N ARG A 482 -11.95 3.08 -5.43
CA ARG A 482 -11.39 2.32 -4.32
C ARG A 482 -10.79 3.30 -3.33
N LEU A 483 -11.07 3.12 -2.05
CA LEU A 483 -10.30 3.83 -1.02
C LEU A 483 -8.86 3.28 -1.03
N LYS A 484 -7.85 4.15 -0.97
CA LYS A 484 -6.45 3.73 -0.74
C LYS A 484 -6.41 3.00 0.60
N GLN A 485 -6.53 1.69 0.53
CA GLN A 485 -6.36 0.80 1.66
C GLN A 485 -4.87 0.52 1.77
N ASN A 486 -4.34 0.66 2.99
CA ASN A 486 -3.08 0.00 3.34
C ASN A 486 -3.26 -1.46 2.96
N TYR A 487 -2.42 -1.97 2.05
CA TYR A 487 -2.51 -3.34 1.56
C TYR A 487 -2.63 -4.28 2.78
N LEU A 488 -3.85 -4.78 3.04
CA LEU A 488 -4.07 -5.87 3.98
C LEU A 488 -3.17 -7.00 3.51
N SER A 489 -2.18 -7.33 4.35
CA SER A 489 -1.14 -8.35 4.18
C SER A 489 -0.83 -8.75 2.73
N GLN A 490 0.23 -8.17 2.14
CA GLN A 490 0.85 -8.79 0.96
C GLN A 490 1.40 -10.20 1.25
N GLY A 491 1.50 -10.55 2.54
CA GLY A 491 1.94 -11.83 3.04
C GLY A 491 1.18 -13.03 2.48
N LEU A 492 1.84 -14.18 2.53
CA LEU A 492 1.24 -15.46 2.17
C LEU A 492 0.19 -15.83 3.23
N PRO A 493 -1.00 -16.31 2.84
CA PRO A 493 -1.96 -16.86 3.78
C PRO A 493 -1.54 -18.30 4.12
N PHE A 494 -0.36 -18.49 4.71
CA PHE A 494 0.13 -19.83 5.09
C PHE A 494 -0.21 -20.21 6.53
N THR A 495 -0.75 -19.27 7.31
CA THR A 495 -1.37 -19.51 8.62
C THR A 495 -2.83 -19.09 8.61
N PHE A 496 -3.66 -19.83 9.33
CA PHE A 496 -5.04 -19.45 9.61
C PHE A 496 -5.43 -19.94 11.00
N GLU A 497 -5.96 -19.04 11.83
CA GLU A 497 -6.21 -19.29 13.26
C GLU A 497 -4.94 -19.85 13.94
N ASN A 498 -4.97 -21.12 14.36
CA ASN A 498 -3.94 -21.77 15.16
C ASN A 498 -3.08 -22.78 14.37
N GLY A 499 -3.04 -22.70 13.04
CA GLY A 499 -2.30 -23.69 12.26
C GLY A 499 -1.84 -23.23 10.88
N TYR A 500 -0.90 -24.00 10.33
CA TYR A 500 -0.42 -23.82 8.98
C TYR A 500 -1.39 -24.43 7.96
N LEU A 501 -1.70 -23.66 6.91
CA LEU A 501 -2.39 -24.13 5.71
C LEU A 501 -1.46 -24.94 4.79
N TYR A 502 -0.16 -24.97 5.09
CA TYR A 502 0.82 -25.84 4.46
C TYR A 502 1.29 -26.92 5.44
N LYS A 503 1.30 -28.19 5.00
CA LYS A 503 1.80 -29.31 5.80
C LYS A 503 3.17 -29.72 5.28
N GLU A 504 4.17 -29.52 6.14
CA GLU A 504 5.57 -29.78 5.81
C GLU A 504 5.83 -31.27 5.51
N ASP A 505 5.27 -32.18 6.30
CA ASP A 505 5.43 -33.63 6.11
C ASP A 505 4.99 -34.10 4.72
N PHE A 506 4.01 -33.42 4.14
CA PHE A 506 3.44 -33.76 2.83
C PHE A 506 3.88 -32.80 1.71
N LYS A 507 4.59 -31.73 2.06
CA LYS A 507 4.96 -30.62 1.15
C LYS A 507 3.77 -30.14 0.31
N LYS A 508 2.61 -29.98 0.96
CA LYS A 508 1.32 -29.71 0.31
C LYS A 508 0.49 -28.74 1.11
N TRP A 509 -0.25 -27.91 0.38
CA TRP A 509 -1.34 -27.12 0.94
C TRP A 509 -2.52 -28.01 1.34
N VAL A 510 -3.24 -27.62 2.38
CA VAL A 510 -4.39 -28.36 2.92
C VAL A 510 -5.68 -27.62 2.61
N PHE A 511 -6.73 -28.34 2.23
CA PHE A 511 -8.06 -27.76 2.06
C PHE A 511 -8.85 -27.80 3.38
N PRO A 512 -9.07 -26.66 4.07
CA PRO A 512 -9.69 -26.64 5.40
C PRO A 512 -11.23 -26.61 5.31
N GLN A 513 -11.81 -27.60 4.63
CA GLN A 513 -13.26 -27.65 4.34
C GLN A 513 -14.13 -27.50 5.59
N LYS A 514 -13.82 -28.24 6.66
CA LYS A 514 -14.59 -28.20 7.92
C LYS A 514 -14.59 -26.80 8.55
N THR A 515 -13.45 -26.11 8.52
CA THR A 515 -13.30 -24.75 9.05
C THR A 515 -14.16 -23.76 8.27
N ILE A 516 -14.13 -23.82 6.92
CA ILE A 516 -14.94 -22.94 6.06
C ILE A 516 -16.44 -23.14 6.34
N ILE A 517 -16.91 -24.39 6.44
CA ILE A 517 -18.30 -24.69 6.76
C ILE A 517 -18.68 -24.14 8.15
N LYS A 518 -17.80 -24.31 9.14
CA LYS A 518 -18.03 -23.82 10.51
C LYS A 518 -18.22 -22.30 10.53
N ILE A 519 -17.36 -21.56 9.81
CA ILE A 519 -17.40 -20.10 9.70
C ILE A 519 -18.74 -19.64 9.11
N PHE A 520 -19.19 -20.22 8.00
CA PHE A 520 -20.46 -19.84 7.38
C PHE A 520 -21.71 -20.25 8.18
N LYS A 521 -21.63 -21.33 8.98
CA LYS A 521 -22.73 -21.77 9.85
C LYS A 521 -22.78 -21.01 11.18
N GLY A 522 -21.93 -20.01 11.40
CA GLY A 522 -21.90 -19.22 12.63
C GLY A 522 -21.36 -19.97 13.84
N GLY A 523 -20.60 -21.05 13.63
CA GLY A 523 -19.93 -21.76 14.71
C GLY A 523 -18.64 -21.05 15.10
N SER A 524 -18.71 -20.11 16.05
CA SER A 524 -17.52 -19.63 16.77
C SER A 524 -17.04 -20.70 17.75
#